data_AF-A0A810Q162-F1
#
_entry.id   AF-A0A810Q162-F1
#
_cell.length_a   1.000
_cell.length_b   1.000
_cell.length_c   1.000
_cell.angle_alpha   90.00
_cell.angle_beta   90.00
_cell.angle_gamma   90.00
#
_symmetry.space_group_name_H-M   'P 1'
#
loop_
_entity.id
_entity.type
_entity.pdbx_description
1 polymer ?
#
loop_
_entity_poly.entity_id
_entity_poly.type
_entity_poly.pdbx_seq_one_letter_code
_entity_poly.pdbx_strand_id
1 'polypeptide(L)'
;MEELKKAFYEVMYKYEKSFGETGVMTNLNLWAQEKAGLLELLRRHPNWDEDAKAIVFSFDEGRGIQRDVVDEIAFTMEDLAAEQINEEQRLEDFRIALRAAVNEYSSTLSEQTLEIIRTRGGIKCAEGQKTSRIIGKLCRSFGVDGHERYNAVFAQLSDSLNPLQMLKTALLSLHPCDFLEMSNKDNTWTSCHNLESGSYQAGTLSYMTDDVSMIFFTVDPEVKDHYYRAPRRSRQMFFYKDQTLFQSRLYPSDLSEQMDLYRSIVQKAIATCLGVPNRWVLKKKREDVNECCTSGEGSRQYPDYNYYGNLSMLKTAAAPSHFVIGGPSLCVCCGQAYHSGHLKCRCEDTVVCKDCGNTVPKQNARYIEGVYHCHACLHICGSCGEMIHGTMYPAYDRRGRLVEICEACYRASLEPCAACSVCSICRIIGNAFCHRTSVTAAEGGAR
;
A
#
# COMPACT_ATOMS: atom_id res chain seq x y z
N MET A 1 -16.75 -11.93 2.61
CA MET A 1 -17.50 -10.72 3.02
C MET A 1 -17.22 -10.34 4.46
N GLU A 2 -17.41 -11.25 5.43
CA GLU A 2 -17.20 -10.91 6.86
C GLU A 2 -15.76 -10.43 7.16
N GLU A 3 -14.73 -11.08 6.62
CA GLU A 3 -13.35 -10.63 6.80
C GLU A 3 -13.08 -9.25 6.18
N LEU A 4 -13.68 -8.95 5.02
CA LEU A 4 -13.58 -7.61 4.41
C LEU A 4 -14.28 -6.55 5.28
N LYS A 5 -15.40 -6.91 5.92
CA LYS A 5 -16.12 -6.03 6.86
C LYS A 5 -15.23 -5.69 8.06
N LYS A 6 -14.60 -6.69 8.66
CA LYS A 6 -13.65 -6.51 9.77
C LYS A 6 -12.46 -5.64 9.35
N ALA A 7 -11.86 -5.92 8.20
CA ALA A 7 -10.75 -5.11 7.66
C ALA A 7 -11.17 -3.66 7.42
N PHE A 8 -12.38 -3.42 6.89
CA PHE A 8 -12.92 -2.07 6.71
C PHE A 8 -13.07 -1.36 8.07
N TYR A 9 -13.58 -2.05 9.10
CA TYR A 9 -13.68 -1.49 10.45
C TYR A 9 -12.32 -1.12 11.01
N GLU A 10 -11.30 -1.97 10.85
CA GLU A 10 -9.92 -1.67 11.25
C GLU A 10 -9.41 -0.36 10.64
N VAL A 11 -9.66 -0.14 9.35
CA VAL A 11 -9.31 1.13 8.70
C VAL A 11 -10.08 2.28 9.35
N MET A 12 -11.39 2.15 9.54
CA MET A 12 -12.18 3.24 10.15
C MET A 12 -11.73 3.54 11.59
N TYR A 13 -11.38 2.53 12.36
CA TYR A 13 -10.80 2.65 13.70
C TYR A 13 -9.47 3.40 13.66
N LYS A 14 -8.52 2.96 12.82
CA LYS A 14 -7.20 3.56 12.67
C LYS A 14 -7.23 5.08 12.41
N TYR A 15 -8.26 5.56 11.71
CA TYR A 15 -8.44 6.98 11.37
C TYR A 15 -9.50 7.70 12.23
N GLU A 16 -9.99 7.06 13.29
CA GLU A 16 -11.01 7.59 14.20
C GLU A 16 -12.29 8.08 13.49
N LYS A 17 -12.62 7.47 12.35
CA LYS A 17 -13.77 7.87 11.53
C LYS A 17 -15.08 7.44 12.16
N SER A 18 -16.12 8.22 11.88
CA SER A 18 -17.50 7.79 12.09
C SER A 18 -17.90 6.85 10.95
N PHE A 19 -18.50 5.72 11.29
CA PHE A 19 -18.96 4.69 10.35
C PHE A 19 -19.99 3.79 11.03
N GLY A 20 -20.77 3.06 10.23
CA GLY A 20 -21.77 2.14 10.70
C GLY A 20 -21.80 0.89 9.82
N GLU A 21 -22.32 -0.21 10.37
CA GLU A 21 -22.37 -1.48 9.63
C GLU A 21 -23.13 -1.33 8.31
N THR A 22 -24.27 -0.63 8.32
CA THR A 22 -25.06 -0.36 7.11
C THR A 22 -24.24 0.30 6.01
N GLY A 23 -23.56 1.41 6.31
CA GLY A 23 -22.78 2.14 5.31
C GLY A 23 -21.57 1.36 4.80
N VAL A 24 -20.88 0.63 5.67
CA VAL A 24 -19.78 -0.27 5.29
C VAL A 24 -20.28 -1.39 4.38
N MET A 25 -21.35 -2.07 4.77
CA MET A 25 -21.88 -3.19 3.98
C MET A 25 -22.44 -2.74 2.63
N THR A 26 -23.07 -1.57 2.55
CA THR A 26 -23.51 -1.01 1.27
C THR A 26 -22.32 -0.79 0.32
N ASN A 27 -21.23 -0.20 0.82
CA ASN A 27 -20.01 0.00 0.04
C ASN A 27 -19.37 -1.33 -0.40
N LEU A 28 -19.28 -2.31 0.50
CA LEU A 28 -18.70 -3.62 0.19
C LEU A 28 -19.56 -4.43 -0.79
N ASN A 29 -20.89 -4.35 -0.69
CA ASN A 29 -21.79 -5.01 -1.63
C ASN A 29 -21.67 -4.39 -3.03
N LEU A 30 -21.61 -3.06 -3.14
CA LEU A 30 -21.39 -2.40 -4.42
C LEU A 30 -20.01 -2.73 -4.99
N TRP A 31 -18.96 -2.73 -4.17
CA TRP A 31 -17.63 -3.21 -4.58
C TRP A 31 -17.70 -4.63 -5.14
N ALA A 32 -18.36 -5.57 -4.44
CA ALA A 32 -18.45 -6.96 -4.87
C ALA A 32 -19.18 -7.11 -6.22
N GLN A 33 -20.19 -6.28 -6.45
CA GLN A 33 -20.92 -6.22 -7.72
C GLN A 33 -20.06 -5.65 -8.84
N GLU A 34 -19.56 -4.42 -8.67
CA GLU A 34 -18.89 -3.68 -9.75
C GLU A 34 -17.50 -4.26 -10.08
N LYS A 35 -16.76 -4.75 -9.06
CA LYS A 35 -15.45 -5.39 -9.29
C LYS A 35 -15.53 -6.84 -9.76
N ALA A 36 -16.73 -7.43 -9.90
CA ALA A 36 -16.88 -8.85 -10.24
C ALA A 36 -16.10 -9.24 -11.50
N GLY A 37 -16.18 -8.42 -12.56
CA GLY A 37 -15.48 -8.68 -13.83
C GLY A 37 -13.95 -8.63 -13.69
N LEU A 38 -13.41 -7.63 -12.97
CA LEU A 38 -11.97 -7.54 -12.71
C LEU A 38 -11.49 -8.66 -11.78
N LEU A 39 -12.27 -9.02 -10.76
CA LEU A 39 -11.97 -10.15 -9.88
C LEU A 39 -11.89 -11.46 -10.67
N GLU A 40 -12.86 -11.71 -11.56
CA GLU A 40 -12.84 -12.89 -12.43
C GLU A 40 -11.62 -12.90 -13.36
N LEU A 41 -11.27 -11.75 -13.93
CA LEU A 41 -10.09 -11.62 -14.78
C LEU A 41 -8.79 -11.90 -14.01
N LEU A 42 -8.54 -11.16 -12.93
CA LEU A 42 -7.27 -11.22 -12.21
C LEU A 42 -7.06 -12.56 -11.50
N ARG A 43 -8.13 -13.26 -11.09
CA ARG A 43 -8.07 -14.63 -10.56
C ARG A 43 -7.43 -15.64 -11.50
N ARG A 44 -7.38 -15.36 -12.80
CA ARG A 44 -6.74 -16.25 -13.79
C ARG A 44 -5.21 -16.16 -13.74
N HIS A 45 -4.65 -15.19 -13.03
CA HIS A 45 -3.20 -15.07 -12.88
C HIS A 45 -2.66 -16.14 -11.92
N PRO A 46 -1.52 -16.80 -12.22
CA PRO A 46 -0.95 -17.84 -11.35
C PRO A 46 -0.52 -17.33 -9.97
N ASN A 47 -0.20 -16.04 -9.86
CA ASN A 47 0.17 -15.39 -8.58
C ASN A 47 -1.01 -14.66 -7.92
N TRP A 48 -2.25 -14.98 -8.28
CA TRP A 48 -3.41 -14.42 -7.60
C TRP A 48 -3.50 -14.96 -6.17
N ASP A 49 -3.68 -14.05 -5.21
CA ASP A 49 -3.95 -14.34 -3.82
C ASP A 49 -5.40 -13.96 -3.50
N GLU A 50 -6.20 -14.95 -3.10
CA GLU A 50 -7.63 -14.75 -2.85
C GLU A 50 -7.88 -13.99 -1.55
N ASP A 51 -7.03 -14.07 -0.54
CA ASP A 51 -7.22 -13.32 0.70
C ASP A 51 -6.83 -11.85 0.50
N ALA A 52 -5.71 -11.61 -0.19
CA ALA A 52 -5.26 -10.27 -0.55
C ALA A 52 -6.13 -9.62 -1.63
N LYS A 53 -6.96 -10.39 -2.37
CA LYS A 53 -7.71 -9.93 -3.55
C LYS A 53 -6.80 -9.20 -4.56
N ALA A 54 -5.60 -9.75 -4.76
CA ALA A 54 -4.55 -9.09 -5.51
C ALA A 54 -3.65 -10.10 -6.23
N ILE A 55 -2.99 -9.65 -7.29
CA ILE A 55 -1.81 -10.33 -7.81
C ILE A 55 -0.59 -9.83 -7.04
N VAL A 56 0.14 -10.74 -6.43
CA VAL A 56 1.37 -10.41 -5.69
C VAL A 56 2.59 -10.66 -6.58
N PHE A 57 3.42 -9.63 -6.70
CA PHE A 57 4.67 -9.65 -7.47
C PHE A 57 5.86 -9.54 -6.53
N SER A 58 6.93 -10.24 -6.89
CA SER A 58 8.28 -9.93 -6.43
C SER A 58 9.10 -9.51 -7.64
N PHE A 59 9.72 -8.34 -7.57
CA PHE A 59 10.61 -7.86 -8.63
C PHE A 59 11.74 -7.03 -8.04
N ASP A 60 12.84 -6.95 -8.77
CA ASP A 60 13.99 -6.12 -8.40
C ASP A 60 13.78 -4.69 -8.89
N GLU A 61 13.62 -3.76 -7.95
CA GLU A 61 13.64 -2.33 -8.21
C GLU A 61 15.09 -1.83 -8.09
N GLY A 62 15.72 -1.58 -9.22
CA GLY A 62 17.02 -0.93 -9.33
C GLY A 62 17.04 -0.10 -10.59
N ARG A 63 17.90 0.93 -10.67
CA ARG A 63 18.18 1.56 -11.95
C ARG A 63 18.68 0.47 -12.89
N GLY A 64 18.07 0.32 -14.07
CA GLY A 64 18.65 -0.51 -15.11
C GLY A 64 20.07 -0.02 -15.43
N ILE A 65 20.85 -0.85 -16.12
CA ILE A 65 22.18 -0.43 -16.57
C ILE A 65 22.01 0.79 -17.51
N GLN A 66 22.51 1.96 -17.06
CA GLN A 66 22.46 3.20 -17.83
C GLN A 66 23.53 3.14 -18.93
N ARG A 67 23.07 3.00 -20.18
CA ARG A 67 23.94 2.72 -21.32
C ARG A 67 24.93 3.85 -21.59
N ASP A 68 24.44 5.08 -21.55
CA ASP A 68 25.23 6.31 -21.68
C ASP A 68 26.33 6.40 -20.63
N VAL A 69 26.01 6.11 -19.37
CA VAL A 69 26.99 6.10 -18.27
C VAL A 69 28.02 4.98 -18.47
N VAL A 70 27.59 3.78 -18.87
CA VAL A 70 28.51 2.67 -19.18
C VAL A 70 29.43 3.02 -20.35
N ASP A 71 28.90 3.61 -21.41
CA ASP A 71 29.66 3.99 -22.60
C ASP A 71 30.68 5.09 -22.28
N GLU A 72 30.31 6.10 -21.48
CA GLU A 72 31.20 7.19 -21.04
C GLU A 72 32.37 6.64 -20.20
N ILE A 73 32.08 5.75 -19.25
CA ILE A 73 33.11 5.15 -18.40
C ILE A 73 33.98 4.18 -19.21
N ALA A 74 33.39 3.42 -20.14
CA ALA A 74 34.13 2.53 -21.02
C ALA A 74 35.08 3.31 -21.94
N PHE A 75 34.64 4.45 -22.47
CA PHE A 75 35.50 5.36 -23.24
C PHE A 75 36.68 5.87 -22.39
N THR A 76 36.41 6.28 -21.15
CA THR A 76 37.45 6.68 -20.21
C THR A 76 38.45 5.54 -19.94
N MET A 77 37.98 4.29 -19.86
CA MET A 77 38.85 3.11 -19.72
C MET A 77 39.70 2.85 -20.97
N GLU A 78 39.17 3.11 -22.16
CA GLU A 78 39.95 3.04 -23.41
C GLU A 78 41.06 4.10 -23.45
N ASP A 79 40.81 5.31 -22.93
CA ASP A 79 41.84 6.35 -22.79
C ASP A 79 42.96 5.89 -21.85
N LEU A 80 42.61 5.33 -20.68
CA LEU A 80 43.62 4.78 -19.77
C LEU A 80 44.46 3.68 -20.45
N ALA A 81 43.83 2.86 -21.29
CA ALA A 81 44.52 1.80 -22.02
C ALA A 81 45.44 2.37 -23.11
N ALA A 82 45.05 3.43 -23.80
CA ALA A 82 45.88 4.10 -24.80
C ALA A 82 47.14 4.74 -24.18
N GLU A 83 47.07 5.18 -22.93
CA GLU A 83 48.22 5.70 -22.18
C GLU A 83 49.18 4.59 -21.69
N GLN A 84 48.70 3.36 -21.50
CA GLN A 84 49.48 2.23 -20.96
C GLN A 84 50.00 1.27 -22.02
N ILE A 85 49.32 1.14 -23.16
CA ILE A 85 49.60 0.13 -24.18
C ILE A 85 50.23 0.80 -25.41
N ASN A 86 51.54 0.63 -25.58
CA ASN A 86 52.30 1.21 -26.69
C ASN A 86 52.16 0.46 -28.02
N GLU A 87 51.78 -0.83 -27.98
CA GLU A 87 51.64 -1.67 -29.16
C GLU A 87 50.24 -1.51 -29.76
N GLU A 88 50.16 -0.98 -30.98
CA GLU A 88 48.90 -0.62 -31.63
C GLU A 88 47.94 -1.80 -31.79
N GLN A 89 48.44 -2.96 -32.23
CA GLN A 89 47.61 -4.17 -32.37
C GLN A 89 47.08 -4.65 -31.01
N ARG A 90 47.89 -4.58 -29.96
CA ARG A 90 47.52 -4.96 -28.60
C ARG A 90 46.47 -4.00 -28.02
N LEU A 91 46.60 -2.70 -28.29
CA LEU A 91 45.61 -1.71 -27.90
C LEU A 91 44.27 -1.95 -28.61
N GLU A 92 44.30 -2.29 -29.90
CA GLU A 92 43.08 -2.58 -30.65
C GLU A 92 42.40 -3.87 -30.17
N ASP A 93 43.15 -4.92 -29.85
CA ASP A 93 42.60 -6.15 -29.28
C ASP A 93 41.95 -5.90 -27.90
N PHE A 94 42.52 -4.99 -27.08
CA PHE A 94 41.89 -4.54 -25.85
C PHE A 94 40.55 -3.82 -26.10
N ARG A 95 40.53 -2.84 -27.03
CA ARG A 95 39.31 -2.08 -27.37
C ARG A 95 38.19 -2.98 -27.86
N ILE A 96 38.49 -3.92 -28.75
CA ILE A 96 37.50 -4.88 -29.25
C ILE A 96 36.94 -5.72 -28.10
N ALA A 97 37.81 -6.25 -27.23
CA ALA A 97 37.39 -7.07 -26.10
C ALA A 97 36.57 -6.27 -25.06
N LEU A 98 36.97 -5.03 -24.75
CA LEU A 98 36.27 -4.17 -23.81
C LEU A 98 34.88 -3.78 -24.33
N ARG A 99 34.80 -3.33 -25.60
CA ARG A 99 33.52 -2.99 -26.26
C ARG A 99 32.58 -4.19 -26.31
N ALA A 100 33.10 -5.37 -26.65
CA ALA A 100 32.32 -6.60 -26.61
C ALA A 100 31.75 -6.86 -25.20
N ALA A 101 32.56 -6.64 -24.15
CA ALA A 101 32.13 -6.84 -22.77
C ALA A 101 31.07 -5.83 -22.29
N VAL A 102 31.04 -4.60 -22.80
CA VAL A 102 30.09 -3.56 -22.34
C VAL A 102 28.82 -3.45 -23.19
N ASN A 103 28.88 -3.82 -24.48
CA ASN A 103 27.77 -3.66 -25.44
C ASN A 103 26.49 -4.45 -25.12
N GLU A 104 26.59 -5.52 -24.32
CA GLU A 104 25.40 -6.27 -23.90
C GLU A 104 24.64 -5.58 -22.76
N TYR A 105 25.23 -4.56 -22.11
CA TYR A 105 24.65 -3.84 -20.96
C TYR A 105 24.05 -4.81 -19.94
N SER A 106 24.84 -5.81 -19.54
CA SER A 106 24.40 -6.94 -18.74
C SER A 106 25.45 -7.29 -17.68
N SER A 107 24.99 -7.80 -16.55
CA SER A 107 25.85 -8.28 -15.46
C SER A 107 26.54 -9.61 -15.77
N THR A 108 26.09 -10.33 -16.82
CA THR A 108 26.72 -11.53 -17.39
C THR A 108 26.67 -11.49 -18.92
N LEU A 109 27.59 -12.18 -19.60
CA LEU A 109 27.73 -12.12 -21.06
C LEU A 109 27.29 -13.41 -21.75
N SER A 110 26.80 -13.29 -22.99
CA SER A 110 26.52 -14.42 -23.87
C SER A 110 27.79 -15.18 -24.28
N GLU A 111 27.66 -16.47 -24.59
CA GLU A 111 28.81 -17.29 -25.02
C GLU A 111 29.47 -16.75 -26.31
N GLN A 112 28.68 -16.13 -27.20
CA GLN A 112 29.21 -15.47 -28.41
C GLN A 112 30.16 -14.33 -28.05
N THR A 113 29.79 -13.49 -27.08
CA THR A 113 30.63 -12.38 -26.61
C THR A 113 31.82 -12.88 -25.81
N LEU A 114 31.64 -13.92 -25.01
CA LEU A 114 32.74 -14.56 -24.29
C LEU A 114 33.82 -15.08 -25.24
N GLU A 115 33.44 -15.64 -26.39
CA GLU A 115 34.39 -16.12 -27.39
C GLU A 115 35.23 -14.98 -28.02
N ILE A 116 34.61 -13.83 -28.27
CA ILE A 116 35.32 -12.62 -28.72
C ILE A 116 36.35 -12.21 -27.66
N ILE A 117 35.97 -12.19 -26.39
CA ILE A 117 36.84 -11.81 -25.28
C ILE A 117 37.98 -12.83 -25.06
N ARG A 118 37.74 -14.13 -25.25
CA ARG A 118 38.81 -15.14 -25.19
C ARG A 118 39.82 -14.94 -26.32
N THR A 119 39.32 -14.74 -27.53
CA THR A 119 40.15 -14.62 -28.75
C THR A 119 40.97 -13.34 -28.75
N ARG A 120 40.34 -12.20 -28.44
CA ARG A 120 40.97 -10.86 -28.48
C ARG A 120 41.62 -10.48 -27.15
N GLY A 121 40.94 -10.79 -26.05
CA GLY A 121 41.41 -10.43 -24.71
C GLY A 121 42.44 -11.40 -24.11
N GLY A 122 42.65 -12.58 -24.71
CA GLY A 122 43.60 -13.58 -24.24
C GLY A 122 43.33 -14.09 -22.81
N ILE A 123 42.11 -13.92 -22.31
CA ILE A 123 41.74 -14.23 -20.92
C ILE A 123 40.76 -15.40 -20.83
N LYS A 124 40.82 -16.12 -19.71
CA LYS A 124 39.83 -17.16 -19.37
C LYS A 124 38.57 -16.55 -18.75
N CYS A 125 37.44 -16.73 -19.42
CA CYS A 125 36.09 -16.38 -18.97
C CYS A 125 35.08 -17.48 -19.35
N ALA A 126 34.02 -17.61 -18.55
CA ALA A 126 32.97 -18.63 -18.70
C ALA A 126 31.59 -18.02 -18.43
N GLU A 127 30.55 -18.69 -18.93
CA GLU A 127 29.16 -18.30 -18.73
C GLU A 127 28.80 -18.17 -17.24
N GLY A 128 27.95 -17.20 -16.90
CA GLY A 128 27.58 -16.88 -15.52
C GLY A 128 28.63 -16.10 -14.72
N GLN A 129 29.83 -15.86 -15.25
CA GLN A 129 30.81 -14.97 -14.61
C GLN A 129 30.36 -13.51 -14.75
N LYS A 130 30.42 -12.74 -13.65
CA LYS A 130 30.10 -11.30 -13.67
C LYS A 130 30.93 -10.54 -14.72
N THR A 131 30.29 -9.69 -15.52
CA THR A 131 30.91 -8.85 -16.56
C THR A 131 32.02 -7.98 -15.98
N SER A 132 31.81 -7.31 -14.85
CA SER A 132 32.84 -6.50 -14.17
C SER A 132 34.07 -7.32 -13.78
N ARG A 133 33.91 -8.59 -13.39
CA ARG A 133 35.03 -9.50 -13.10
C ARG A 133 35.79 -9.88 -14.38
N ILE A 134 35.11 -10.02 -15.50
CA ILE A 134 35.74 -10.27 -16.81
C ILE A 134 36.55 -9.05 -17.23
N ILE A 135 35.96 -7.84 -17.16
CA ILE A 135 36.65 -6.59 -17.47
C ILE A 135 37.88 -6.39 -16.57
N GLY A 136 37.75 -6.66 -15.26
CA GLY A 136 38.90 -6.57 -14.35
C GLY A 136 40.02 -7.56 -14.70
N LYS A 137 39.70 -8.77 -15.19
CA LYS A 137 40.73 -9.69 -15.72
C LYS A 137 41.36 -9.17 -17.01
N LEU A 138 40.55 -8.56 -17.88
CA LEU A 138 41.00 -7.98 -19.14
C LEU A 138 41.99 -6.85 -18.88
N CYS A 139 41.63 -5.87 -18.03
CA CYS A 139 42.52 -4.76 -17.67
C CYS A 139 43.87 -5.26 -17.11
N ARG A 140 43.86 -6.27 -16.24
CA ARG A 140 45.10 -6.91 -15.73
C ARG A 140 45.94 -7.59 -16.80
N SER A 141 45.31 -8.28 -17.74
CA SER A 141 46.02 -8.97 -18.85
C SER A 141 46.74 -7.98 -19.77
N PHE A 142 46.16 -6.78 -19.93
CA PHE A 142 46.69 -5.72 -20.78
C PHE A 142 47.53 -4.67 -20.03
N GLY A 143 47.63 -4.76 -18.70
CA GLY A 143 48.42 -3.83 -17.87
C GLY A 143 47.74 -2.48 -17.58
N VAL A 144 46.45 -2.34 -17.90
CA VAL A 144 45.68 -1.10 -17.68
C VAL A 144 45.48 -0.82 -16.19
N ASP A 145 45.53 -1.86 -15.35
CA ASP A 145 45.42 -1.75 -13.90
C ASP A 145 46.60 -1.03 -13.22
N GLY A 146 47.72 -0.84 -13.94
CA GLY A 146 48.85 -0.04 -13.49
C GLY A 146 48.62 1.47 -13.55
N HIS A 147 47.55 1.93 -14.21
CA HIS A 147 47.24 3.35 -14.33
C HIS A 147 46.69 3.93 -13.01
N GLU A 148 47.16 5.10 -12.57
CA GLU A 148 46.77 5.71 -11.27
C GLU A 148 45.25 5.92 -11.10
N ARG A 149 44.56 6.30 -12.19
CA ARG A 149 43.11 6.48 -12.26
C ARG A 149 42.30 5.18 -12.36
N TYR A 150 42.93 4.03 -12.58
CA TYR A 150 42.25 2.76 -12.88
C TYR A 150 41.21 2.40 -11.82
N ASN A 151 41.59 2.40 -10.54
CA ASN A 151 40.70 1.95 -9.47
C ASN A 151 39.41 2.78 -9.39
N ALA A 152 39.48 4.09 -9.64
CA ALA A 152 38.31 4.95 -9.66
C ALA A 152 37.40 4.65 -10.85
N VAL A 153 37.96 4.56 -12.06
CA VAL A 153 37.20 4.29 -13.30
C VAL A 153 36.61 2.88 -13.28
N PHE A 154 37.36 1.89 -12.82
CA PHE A 154 36.89 0.50 -12.71
C PHE A 154 35.76 0.37 -11.66
N ALA A 155 35.86 1.05 -10.53
CA ALA A 155 34.78 1.06 -9.54
C ALA A 155 33.49 1.63 -10.13
N GLN A 156 33.57 2.79 -10.81
CA GLN A 156 32.43 3.40 -11.50
C GLN A 156 31.81 2.45 -12.54
N LEU A 157 32.64 1.79 -13.36
CA LEU A 157 32.16 0.85 -14.38
C LEU A 157 31.49 -0.38 -13.74
N SER A 158 32.09 -0.91 -12.67
CA SER A 158 31.57 -2.05 -11.94
C SER A 158 30.21 -1.74 -11.32
N ASP A 159 30.07 -0.57 -10.69
CA ASP A 159 28.82 -0.14 -10.07
C ASP A 159 27.73 0.08 -11.14
N SER A 160 28.07 0.69 -12.28
CA SER A 160 27.14 0.90 -13.40
C SER A 160 26.67 -0.39 -14.07
N LEU A 161 27.51 -1.44 -14.12
CA LEU A 161 27.17 -2.76 -14.65
C LEU A 161 26.51 -3.68 -13.62
N ASN A 162 26.52 -3.32 -12.33
CA ASN A 162 25.92 -4.10 -11.25
C ASN A 162 25.09 -3.18 -10.35
N PRO A 163 24.05 -2.52 -10.89
CA PRO A 163 23.23 -1.62 -10.09
C PRO A 163 22.62 -2.37 -8.91
N LEU A 164 22.53 -1.68 -7.76
CA LEU A 164 21.87 -2.21 -6.57
C LEU A 164 20.42 -2.57 -6.91
N GLN A 165 20.13 -3.87 -6.94
CA GLN A 165 18.80 -4.41 -7.09
C GLN A 165 18.19 -4.56 -5.70
N MET A 166 17.14 -3.79 -5.42
CA MET A 166 16.35 -3.98 -4.21
C MET A 166 15.15 -4.82 -4.56
N LEU A 167 15.05 -6.01 -3.99
CA LEU A 167 13.84 -6.81 -4.07
C LEU A 167 12.68 -5.99 -3.49
N LYS A 168 11.57 -5.89 -4.22
CA LYS A 168 10.32 -5.26 -3.80
C LYS A 168 9.18 -6.26 -3.86
N THR A 169 8.24 -6.09 -2.92
CA THR A 169 6.92 -6.72 -3.03
C THR A 169 5.95 -5.70 -3.56
N ALA A 170 5.20 -6.08 -4.59
CA ALA A 170 4.20 -5.22 -5.21
C ALA A 170 2.90 -5.94 -5.43
N LEU A 171 1.82 -5.17 -5.49
CA LEU A 171 0.48 -5.69 -5.60
C LEU A 171 -0.26 -4.96 -6.70
N LEU A 172 -0.99 -5.71 -7.52
CA LEU A 172 -2.11 -5.18 -8.31
C LEU A 172 -3.39 -5.65 -7.63
N SER A 173 -4.01 -4.76 -6.85
CA SER A 173 -5.04 -5.10 -5.89
C SER A 173 -6.42 -4.58 -6.29
N LEU A 174 -7.43 -5.37 -5.88
CA LEU A 174 -8.84 -5.01 -5.86
C LEU A 174 -9.40 -4.99 -4.43
N HIS A 175 -8.57 -5.20 -3.40
CA HIS A 175 -9.03 -5.24 -2.02
C HIS A 175 -9.66 -3.88 -1.61
N PRO A 176 -10.86 -3.83 -1.01
CA PRO A 176 -11.52 -2.59 -0.61
C PRO A 176 -10.64 -1.69 0.24
N CYS A 177 -9.98 -2.27 1.25
CA CYS A 177 -9.11 -1.52 2.15
C CYS A 177 -7.85 -1.00 1.45
N ASP A 178 -7.42 -1.56 0.32
CA ASP A 178 -6.32 -0.97 -0.43
C ASP A 178 -6.74 0.33 -1.15
N PHE A 179 -8.01 0.50 -1.51
CA PHE A 179 -8.47 1.79 -1.99
C PHE A 179 -8.57 2.81 -0.84
N LEU A 180 -9.05 2.40 0.34
CA LEU A 180 -9.12 3.28 1.52
C LEU A 180 -7.74 3.72 2.01
N GLU A 181 -6.81 2.76 2.09
CA GLU A 181 -5.42 2.97 2.51
C GLU A 181 -4.53 3.44 1.36
N MET A 182 -5.13 3.69 0.18
CA MET A 182 -4.91 4.90 -0.58
C MET A 182 -3.57 5.60 -0.40
N SER A 183 -3.63 6.53 0.54
CA SER A 183 -2.54 7.30 1.07
C SER A 183 -2.56 7.07 2.57
N ASN A 184 -2.00 5.94 3.00
CA ASN A 184 -1.91 5.54 4.40
C ASN A 184 -1.20 6.62 5.24
N LYS A 185 -1.70 6.93 6.46
CA LYS A 185 -1.10 7.93 7.36
C LYS A 185 0.35 7.62 7.78
N ASP A 186 0.73 6.35 7.73
CA ASP A 186 2.06 5.88 8.09
C ASP A 186 3.05 5.94 6.90
N ASN A 187 2.58 6.39 5.72
CA ASN A 187 3.45 6.64 4.58
C ASN A 187 4.40 7.82 4.85
N THR A 188 5.54 7.82 4.19
CA THR A 188 6.45 8.98 4.15
C THR A 188 5.95 10.10 3.20
N TRP A 189 4.76 9.94 2.62
CA TRP A 189 4.13 10.84 1.67
C TRP A 189 2.61 10.80 1.80
N THR A 190 1.95 11.90 1.46
CA THR A 190 0.49 12.04 1.60
C THR A 190 -0.11 12.56 0.30
N SER A 191 -1.29 12.06 -0.07
CA SER A 191 -2.13 12.62 -1.15
C SER A 191 -3.44 13.17 -0.61
N CYS A 192 -4.21 13.83 -1.49
CA CYS A 192 -5.53 14.35 -1.18
C CYS A 192 -6.56 13.26 -0.80
N HIS A 193 -6.26 11.99 -1.05
CA HIS A 193 -7.10 10.83 -0.71
C HIS A 193 -6.81 10.27 0.70
N ASN A 194 -5.83 10.81 1.42
CA ASN A 194 -5.54 10.39 2.79
C ASN A 194 -6.76 10.59 3.70
N LEU A 195 -7.10 9.57 4.50
CA LEU A 195 -8.31 9.60 5.31
C LEU A 195 -8.18 10.53 6.51
N GLU A 196 -6.98 10.77 7.05
CA GLU A 196 -6.79 11.65 8.20
C GLU A 196 -7.04 13.12 7.85
N SER A 197 -6.38 13.62 6.79
CA SER A 197 -6.29 15.06 6.46
C SER A 197 -6.67 15.43 5.02
N GLY A 198 -6.89 14.45 4.13
CA GLY A 198 -7.18 14.69 2.72
C GLY A 198 -8.57 15.28 2.47
N SER A 199 -8.71 16.06 1.38
CA SER A 199 -9.99 16.66 0.95
C SER A 199 -10.80 15.80 -0.03
N TYR A 200 -10.21 14.70 -0.55
CA TYR A 200 -10.79 13.76 -1.51
C TYR A 200 -10.90 12.34 -0.93
N GLN A 201 -11.19 12.22 0.37
CA GLN A 201 -11.33 10.93 1.07
C GLN A 201 -12.36 10.02 0.41
N ALA A 202 -13.52 10.57 0.03
CA ALA A 202 -14.59 9.84 -0.66
C ALA A 202 -14.16 9.30 -2.03
N GLY A 203 -13.10 9.88 -2.62
CA GLY A 203 -12.49 9.37 -3.84
C GLY A 203 -11.94 7.95 -3.71
N THR A 204 -11.54 7.55 -2.50
CA THR A 204 -11.15 6.16 -2.21
C THR A 204 -12.32 5.20 -2.43
N LEU A 205 -13.52 5.58 -1.96
CA LEU A 205 -14.75 4.82 -2.15
C LEU A 205 -15.18 4.82 -3.61
N SER A 206 -15.02 5.94 -4.32
CA SER A 206 -15.34 6.00 -5.74
C SER A 206 -14.50 5.04 -6.56
N TYR A 207 -13.17 5.00 -6.40
CA TYR A 207 -12.34 4.00 -7.11
C TYR A 207 -12.67 2.56 -6.70
N MET A 208 -13.00 2.35 -5.42
CA MET A 208 -13.40 1.05 -4.90
C MET A 208 -14.70 0.54 -5.52
N THR A 209 -15.62 1.43 -5.92
CA THR A 209 -16.98 1.07 -6.35
C THR A 209 -17.25 1.29 -7.84
N ASP A 210 -16.21 1.41 -8.66
CA ASP A 210 -16.33 1.32 -10.13
C ASP A 210 -15.93 -0.07 -10.65
N ASP A 211 -16.11 -0.31 -11.95
CA ASP A 211 -15.82 -1.56 -12.64
C ASP A 211 -14.43 -1.62 -13.30
N VAL A 212 -13.69 -0.51 -13.34
CA VAL A 212 -12.43 -0.39 -14.10
C VAL A 212 -11.16 -0.23 -13.26
N SER A 213 -11.26 0.31 -12.04
CA SER A 213 -10.10 0.69 -11.23
C SER A 213 -9.43 -0.48 -10.55
N MET A 214 -8.11 -0.49 -10.63
CA MET A 214 -7.18 -1.33 -9.89
C MET A 214 -6.11 -0.45 -9.26
N ILE A 215 -5.62 -0.83 -8.07
CA ILE A 215 -4.54 -0.10 -7.41
C ILE A 215 -3.26 -0.91 -7.47
N PHE A 216 -2.21 -0.32 -8.03
CA PHE A 216 -0.85 -0.85 -7.98
C PHE A 216 -0.05 -0.15 -6.89
N PHE A 217 0.60 -0.89 -6.01
CA PHE A 217 1.46 -0.31 -4.97
C PHE A 217 2.60 -1.23 -4.57
N THR A 218 3.63 -0.64 -3.98
CA THR A 218 4.77 -1.37 -3.42
C THR A 218 4.82 -1.25 -1.91
N VAL A 219 5.23 -2.32 -1.26
CA VAL A 219 5.44 -2.42 0.20
C VAL A 219 6.83 -2.98 0.49
N ASP A 220 7.21 -2.96 1.76
CA ASP A 220 8.45 -3.59 2.20
C ASP A 220 8.40 -5.12 1.98
N PRO A 221 9.52 -5.75 1.57
CA PRO A 221 9.55 -7.19 1.27
C PRO A 221 9.16 -8.11 2.42
N GLU A 222 9.26 -7.64 3.66
CA GLU A 222 8.91 -8.36 4.88
C GLU A 222 7.41 -8.49 5.06
N VAL A 223 6.59 -7.67 4.39
CA VAL A 223 5.12 -7.74 4.44
C VAL A 223 4.64 -8.92 3.60
N LYS A 224 3.98 -9.89 4.23
CA LYS A 224 3.54 -11.14 3.58
C LYS A 224 2.02 -11.32 3.51
N ASP A 225 1.26 -10.55 4.27
CA ASP A 225 -0.20 -10.60 4.32
C ASP A 225 -0.76 -9.25 4.77
N HIS A 226 -2.09 -9.12 4.80
CA HIS A 226 -2.83 -7.92 5.24
C HIS A 226 -2.23 -6.61 4.70
N TYR A 227 -1.88 -6.61 3.42
CA TYR A 227 -1.09 -5.56 2.77
C TYR A 227 -1.66 -4.15 2.94
N TYR A 228 -2.98 -4.01 3.09
CA TYR A 228 -3.64 -2.74 3.36
C TYR A 228 -3.17 -2.05 4.65
N ARG A 229 -2.66 -2.81 5.64
CA ARG A 229 -2.12 -2.27 6.89
C ARG A 229 -0.75 -1.62 6.68
N ALA A 230 0.01 -2.08 5.68
CA ALA A 230 1.38 -1.65 5.47
C ALA A 230 1.46 -0.25 4.85
N PRO A 231 2.48 0.55 5.21
CA PRO A 231 2.78 1.78 4.51
C PRO A 231 3.26 1.49 3.09
N ARG A 232 2.84 2.32 2.15
CA ARG A 232 3.14 2.20 0.72
C ARG A 232 4.39 2.99 0.39
N ARG A 233 5.33 2.32 -0.26
CA ARG A 233 6.52 2.96 -0.83
C ARG A 233 6.18 3.75 -2.09
N SER A 234 5.27 3.21 -2.90
CA SER A 234 4.72 3.90 -4.06
C SER A 234 3.28 3.46 -4.35
N ARG A 235 2.56 4.25 -5.15
CA ARG A 235 1.19 3.96 -5.58
C ARG A 235 0.93 4.49 -6.99
N GLN A 236 0.25 3.70 -7.80
CA GLN A 236 -0.31 4.12 -9.09
C GLN A 236 -1.66 3.45 -9.35
N MET A 237 -2.62 4.19 -9.88
CA MET A 237 -3.90 3.64 -10.31
C MET A 237 -3.78 3.14 -11.74
N PHE A 238 -4.45 2.03 -12.02
CA PHE A 238 -4.63 1.49 -13.36
C PHE A 238 -6.12 1.29 -13.61
N PHE A 239 -6.57 1.62 -14.83
CA PHE A 239 -7.95 1.40 -15.24
C PHE A 239 -7.96 0.44 -16.43
N TYR A 240 -8.70 -0.65 -16.35
CA TYR A 240 -8.73 -1.68 -17.40
C TYR A 240 -10.14 -1.94 -17.90
N LYS A 241 -10.30 -2.01 -19.23
CA LYS A 241 -11.56 -2.29 -19.93
C LYS A 241 -11.26 -2.74 -21.36
N ASP A 242 -11.95 -3.77 -21.84
CA ASP A 242 -11.92 -4.26 -23.23
C ASP A 242 -10.55 -4.22 -23.91
N GLN A 243 -9.54 -4.89 -23.32
CA GLN A 243 -8.17 -4.97 -23.86
C GLN A 243 -7.39 -3.65 -23.88
N THR A 244 -7.90 -2.63 -23.21
CA THR A 244 -7.29 -1.31 -23.04
C THR A 244 -6.93 -1.09 -21.57
N LEU A 245 -5.76 -0.51 -21.30
CA LEU A 245 -5.23 -0.25 -19.98
C LEU A 245 -4.75 1.21 -19.89
N PHE A 246 -5.37 1.98 -19.01
CA PHE A 246 -4.94 3.33 -18.66
C PHE A 246 -4.06 3.31 -17.42
N GLN A 247 -2.93 4.01 -17.45
CA GLN A 247 -2.00 4.19 -16.34
C GLN A 247 -2.12 5.62 -15.80
N SER A 248 -2.37 5.80 -14.49
CA SER A 248 -2.46 7.12 -13.86
C SER A 248 -1.08 7.71 -13.49
N ARG A 249 -1.10 8.88 -12.84
CA ARG A 249 0.05 9.46 -12.14
C ARG A 249 0.62 8.49 -11.08
N LEU A 250 1.95 8.45 -10.96
CA LEU A 250 2.69 7.73 -9.92
C LEU A 250 2.84 8.63 -8.67
N TYR A 251 2.83 8.01 -7.49
CA TYR A 251 3.07 8.67 -6.20
C TYR A 251 4.14 7.91 -5.41
N PRO A 252 5.02 8.63 -4.66
CA PRO A 252 5.15 10.09 -4.63
C PRO A 252 5.98 10.65 -5.80
N SER A 253 6.53 9.78 -6.65
CA SER A 253 7.46 10.12 -7.74
C SER A 253 6.75 10.30 -9.09
N ASP A 254 7.40 11.00 -10.03
CA ASP A 254 7.03 11.12 -11.44
C ASP A 254 8.10 10.55 -12.38
N LEU A 255 9.02 9.71 -11.86
CA LEU A 255 10.09 9.12 -12.65
C LEU A 255 9.54 8.21 -13.76
N SER A 256 9.89 8.54 -15.00
CA SER A 256 9.43 7.83 -16.20
C SER A 256 9.83 6.36 -16.21
N GLU A 257 11.05 6.03 -15.76
CA GLU A 257 11.55 4.65 -15.70
C GLU A 257 10.69 3.76 -14.78
N GLN A 258 10.34 4.26 -13.59
CA GLN A 258 9.50 3.53 -12.64
C GLN A 258 8.07 3.38 -13.16
N MET A 259 7.52 4.43 -13.79
CA MET A 259 6.22 4.33 -14.47
C MET A 259 6.26 3.29 -15.60
N ASP A 260 7.30 3.27 -16.41
CA ASP A 260 7.43 2.31 -17.51
C ASP A 260 7.57 0.87 -16.97
N LEU A 261 8.33 0.67 -15.88
CA LEU A 261 8.43 -0.61 -15.17
C LEU A 261 7.06 -1.08 -14.67
N TYR A 262 6.34 -0.25 -13.92
CA TYR A 262 5.04 -0.62 -13.35
C TYR A 262 4.02 -0.91 -14.45
N ARG A 263 4.01 -0.11 -15.52
CA ARG A 263 3.18 -0.37 -16.69
C ARG A 263 3.50 -1.73 -17.31
N SER A 264 4.79 -2.06 -17.47
CA SER A 264 5.20 -3.34 -18.06
C SER A 264 4.76 -4.55 -17.22
N ILE A 265 4.82 -4.42 -15.88
CA ILE A 265 4.37 -5.46 -14.93
C ILE A 265 2.86 -5.66 -15.07
N VAL A 266 2.07 -4.58 -15.01
CA VAL A 266 0.60 -4.66 -15.11
C VAL A 266 0.16 -5.14 -16.50
N GLN A 267 0.78 -4.66 -17.58
CA GLN A 267 0.55 -5.13 -18.94
C GLN A 267 0.77 -6.64 -19.08
N LYS A 268 1.87 -7.15 -18.53
CA LYS A 268 2.18 -8.58 -18.52
C LYS A 268 1.17 -9.38 -17.70
N ALA A 269 0.77 -8.87 -16.53
CA ALA A 269 -0.21 -9.51 -15.66
C ALA A 269 -1.57 -9.64 -16.37
N ILE A 270 -2.07 -8.55 -16.96
CA ILE A 270 -3.33 -8.55 -17.71
C ILE A 270 -3.27 -9.47 -18.94
N ALA A 271 -2.20 -9.41 -19.73
CA ALA A 271 -2.02 -10.29 -20.90
C ALA A 271 -2.02 -11.78 -20.49
N THR A 272 -1.40 -12.10 -19.36
CA THR A 272 -1.40 -13.44 -18.76
C THR A 272 -2.82 -13.88 -18.37
N CYS A 273 -3.59 -13.02 -17.71
CA CYS A 273 -4.98 -13.30 -17.33
C CYS A 273 -5.90 -13.53 -18.53
N LEU A 274 -5.63 -12.86 -19.64
CA LEU A 274 -6.38 -12.99 -20.89
C LEU A 274 -5.94 -14.19 -21.74
N GLY A 275 -4.79 -14.81 -21.44
CA GLY A 275 -4.22 -15.88 -22.27
C GLY A 275 -3.71 -15.41 -23.63
N VAL A 276 -3.27 -14.14 -23.75
CA VAL A 276 -2.81 -13.54 -25.01
C VAL A 276 -1.34 -13.12 -24.94
N PRO A 277 -0.64 -13.00 -26.08
CA PRO A 277 0.73 -12.46 -26.10
C PRO A 277 0.79 -11.05 -25.51
N ASN A 278 1.80 -10.78 -24.67
CA ASN A 278 2.05 -9.47 -24.06
C ASN A 278 2.56 -8.44 -25.11
N ARG A 279 1.66 -7.95 -25.96
CA ARG A 279 1.97 -7.03 -27.08
C ARG A 279 1.02 -5.83 -27.05
N TRP A 280 1.53 -4.72 -26.55
CA TRP A 280 0.77 -3.48 -26.37
C TRP A 280 1.26 -2.38 -27.31
N VAL A 281 0.34 -1.51 -27.72
CA VAL A 281 0.58 -0.24 -28.41
C VAL A 281 0.33 0.87 -27.40
N LEU A 282 1.31 1.75 -27.23
CA LEU A 282 1.27 2.83 -26.26
C LEU A 282 0.92 4.15 -26.94
N LYS A 283 -0.14 4.81 -26.47
CA LYS A 283 -0.49 6.18 -26.82
C LYS A 283 -0.14 7.10 -25.65
N LYS A 284 0.70 8.10 -25.94
CA LYS A 284 1.16 9.13 -24.98
C LYS A 284 0.63 10.53 -25.31
N LYS A 285 0.15 10.78 -26.53
CA LYS A 285 -0.33 12.11 -26.94
C LYS A 285 -1.59 12.45 -26.15
N ARG A 286 -1.64 13.66 -25.60
CA ARG A 286 -2.70 14.06 -24.67
C ARG A 286 -4.09 14.07 -25.31
N GLU A 287 -4.18 14.47 -26.58
CA GLU A 287 -5.42 14.45 -27.37
C GLU A 287 -6.01 13.03 -27.45
N ASP A 288 -5.19 12.03 -27.78
CA ASP A 288 -5.61 10.62 -27.86
C ASP A 288 -6.06 10.05 -26.50
N VAL A 289 -5.47 10.54 -25.41
CA VAL A 289 -5.68 10.02 -24.05
C VAL A 289 -6.88 10.70 -23.36
N ASN A 290 -7.07 12.01 -23.58
CA ASN A 290 -8.15 12.82 -23.00
C ASN A 290 -9.54 12.25 -23.30
N GLU A 291 -9.76 11.78 -24.52
CA GLU A 291 -11.05 11.28 -24.98
C GLU A 291 -11.41 9.91 -24.38
N CYS A 292 -10.45 9.25 -23.74
CA CYS A 292 -10.63 7.90 -23.23
C CYS A 292 -11.17 7.85 -21.80
N CYS A 293 -11.21 8.94 -21.04
CA CYS A 293 -11.59 8.89 -19.61
C CYS A 293 -12.58 9.99 -19.24
N THR A 294 -13.57 9.64 -18.43
CA THR A 294 -14.44 10.58 -17.71
C THR A 294 -14.61 10.14 -16.27
N SER A 295 -15.00 11.09 -15.39
CA SER A 295 -15.45 10.75 -14.05
C SER A 295 -16.89 10.22 -14.10
N GLY A 296 -17.18 9.13 -13.39
CA GLY A 296 -18.53 8.64 -13.20
C GLY A 296 -19.40 9.63 -12.43
N GLU A 297 -20.71 9.54 -12.64
CA GLU A 297 -21.68 10.41 -11.98
C GLU A 297 -21.63 10.22 -10.46
N GLY A 298 -21.62 11.35 -9.72
CA GLY A 298 -21.59 11.33 -8.26
C GLY A 298 -20.24 10.94 -7.65
N SER A 299 -19.23 10.64 -8.46
CA SER A 299 -17.90 10.25 -8.01
C SER A 299 -17.10 11.43 -7.42
N ARG A 300 -16.16 11.14 -6.52
CA ARG A 300 -15.45 12.15 -5.70
C ARG A 300 -13.94 11.96 -5.65
N GLN A 301 -13.37 11.22 -6.58
CA GLN A 301 -11.94 11.14 -6.76
C GLN A 301 -11.38 12.41 -7.39
N TYR A 302 -10.15 12.75 -7.01
CA TYR A 302 -9.38 13.75 -7.73
C TYR A 302 -9.04 13.22 -9.13
N PRO A 303 -9.46 13.89 -10.22
CA PRO A 303 -9.32 13.36 -11.58
C PRO A 303 -7.93 13.66 -12.14
N ASP A 304 -6.88 13.08 -11.55
CA ASP A 304 -5.49 13.22 -12.04
C ASP A 304 -5.35 12.83 -13.52
N TYR A 305 -6.21 11.90 -13.98
CA TYR A 305 -6.25 11.45 -15.37
C TYR A 305 -6.63 12.56 -16.35
N ASN A 306 -7.07 13.74 -15.92
CA ASN A 306 -7.25 14.91 -16.79
C ASN A 306 -5.93 15.58 -17.18
N TYR A 307 -4.87 15.37 -16.39
CA TYR A 307 -3.58 16.03 -16.55
C TYR A 307 -2.44 15.03 -16.83
N TYR A 308 -2.59 13.81 -16.33
CA TYR A 308 -1.58 12.76 -16.39
C TYR A 308 -2.13 11.49 -17.04
N GLY A 309 -1.21 10.60 -17.41
CA GLY A 309 -1.50 9.22 -17.74
C GLY A 309 -1.17 8.80 -19.16
N ASN A 310 -1.12 7.49 -19.36
CA ASN A 310 -0.78 6.85 -20.62
C ASN A 310 -1.82 5.76 -20.95
N LEU A 311 -2.11 5.57 -22.23
CA LEU A 311 -3.04 4.55 -22.69
C LEU A 311 -2.29 3.43 -23.40
N SER A 312 -2.51 2.19 -22.96
CA SER A 312 -2.01 0.98 -23.61
C SER A 312 -3.16 0.21 -24.22
N MET A 313 -3.05 -0.18 -25.48
CA MET A 313 -4.02 -1.04 -26.16
C MET A 313 -3.32 -2.34 -26.55
N LEU A 314 -3.93 -3.50 -26.32
CA LEU A 314 -3.41 -4.72 -26.95
C LEU A 314 -3.43 -4.57 -28.47
N LYS A 315 -2.46 -5.17 -29.17
CA LYS A 315 -2.43 -5.14 -30.65
C LYS A 315 -3.68 -5.72 -31.32
N THR A 316 -4.44 -6.53 -30.59
CA THR A 316 -5.72 -7.11 -31.00
C THR A 316 -6.93 -6.22 -30.74
N ALA A 317 -6.78 -5.13 -29.98
CA ALA A 317 -7.86 -4.21 -29.71
C ALA A 317 -8.23 -3.42 -30.97
N ALA A 318 -9.52 -3.37 -31.30
CA ALA A 318 -10.01 -2.67 -32.49
C ALA A 318 -9.96 -1.14 -32.33
N ALA A 319 -10.26 -0.64 -31.13
CA ALA A 319 -10.33 0.78 -30.80
C ALA A 319 -10.03 0.98 -29.30
N PRO A 320 -9.59 2.18 -28.88
CA PRO A 320 -9.44 2.49 -27.46
C PRO A 320 -10.80 2.48 -26.75
N SER A 321 -10.84 1.89 -25.57
CA SER A 321 -12.02 1.91 -24.71
C SER A 321 -12.19 3.26 -24.01
N HIS A 322 -13.44 3.63 -23.74
CA HIS A 322 -13.76 4.74 -22.84
C HIS A 322 -13.97 4.24 -21.41
N PHE A 323 -13.24 4.81 -20.46
CA PHE A 323 -13.28 4.53 -19.03
C PHE A 323 -14.17 5.54 -18.31
N VAL A 324 -15.18 5.03 -17.62
CA VAL A 324 -15.95 5.81 -16.64
C VAL A 324 -15.33 5.49 -15.28
N ILE A 325 -14.53 6.40 -14.76
CA ILE A 325 -13.72 6.17 -13.56
C ILE A 325 -14.47 6.69 -12.34
N GLY A 326 -14.54 5.88 -11.30
CA GLY A 326 -15.14 6.21 -10.01
C GLY A 326 -16.65 5.99 -9.96
N GLY A 327 -17.09 5.21 -8.98
CA GLY A 327 -18.50 5.02 -8.62
C GLY A 327 -19.04 6.15 -7.72
N PRO A 328 -20.35 6.15 -7.46
CA PRO A 328 -20.97 7.14 -6.56
C PRO A 328 -20.41 7.01 -5.14
N SER A 329 -20.19 8.14 -4.47
CA SER A 329 -19.76 8.10 -3.07
C SER A 329 -20.93 7.73 -2.16
N LEU A 330 -20.78 6.62 -1.42
CA LEU A 330 -21.78 6.12 -0.48
C LEU A 330 -21.31 6.29 0.96
N CYS A 331 -22.16 6.90 1.79
CA CYS A 331 -21.80 7.29 3.15
C CYS A 331 -21.41 6.05 3.99
N VAL A 332 -20.23 6.06 4.61
CA VAL A 332 -19.76 4.94 5.45
C VAL A 332 -20.58 4.73 6.73
N CYS A 333 -21.47 5.66 7.09
CA CYS A 333 -22.42 5.50 8.19
C CYS A 333 -23.76 4.89 7.72
N CYS A 334 -24.47 5.57 6.81
CA CYS A 334 -25.86 5.22 6.45
C CYS A 334 -26.02 4.57 5.07
N GLY A 335 -24.96 4.49 4.26
CA GLY A 335 -24.98 3.90 2.92
C GLY A 335 -25.62 4.76 1.84
N GLN A 336 -26.18 5.93 2.17
CA GLN A 336 -26.80 6.81 1.19
C GLN A 336 -25.77 7.52 0.31
N ALA A 337 -26.12 7.72 -0.96
CA ALA A 337 -25.33 8.51 -1.89
C ALA A 337 -25.26 9.98 -1.45
N TYR A 338 -24.11 10.62 -1.69
CA TYR A 338 -23.88 12.02 -1.31
C TYR A 338 -22.77 12.66 -2.15
N HIS A 339 -22.44 13.92 -1.86
CA HIS A 339 -21.65 14.76 -2.76
C HIS A 339 -20.45 15.47 -2.11
N SER A 340 -20.08 15.10 -0.88
CA SER A 340 -18.92 15.66 -0.19
C SER A 340 -17.65 14.87 -0.50
N GLY A 341 -16.49 15.52 -0.40
CA GLY A 341 -15.18 14.85 -0.48
C GLY A 341 -14.79 14.04 0.76
N HIS A 342 -15.54 14.13 1.87
CA HIS A 342 -15.33 13.34 3.09
C HIS A 342 -16.08 12.01 3.06
N LEU A 343 -15.74 11.02 3.90
CA LEU A 343 -16.35 9.68 3.87
C LEU A 343 -17.84 9.59 4.27
N LYS A 344 -18.41 10.64 4.84
CA LYS A 344 -19.81 10.65 5.32
C LYS A 344 -20.61 11.84 4.82
N CYS A 345 -21.93 11.64 4.76
CA CYS A 345 -22.91 12.72 4.57
C CYS A 345 -23.23 13.42 5.91
N ARG A 346 -24.35 14.16 5.98
CA ARG A 346 -24.79 14.88 7.19
C ARG A 346 -25.61 14.03 8.17
N CYS A 347 -25.58 12.71 8.05
CA CYS A 347 -26.22 11.82 9.01
C CYS A 347 -25.52 11.87 10.38
N GLU A 348 -26.20 11.34 11.40
CA GLU A 348 -25.66 11.19 12.75
C GLU A 348 -24.30 10.48 12.73
N ASP A 349 -23.39 10.97 13.56
CA ASP A 349 -22.10 10.32 13.80
C ASP A 349 -22.33 9.02 14.56
N THR A 350 -22.01 7.91 13.90
CA THR A 350 -22.09 6.56 14.46
C THR A 350 -20.72 5.90 14.43
N VAL A 351 -20.53 4.89 15.27
CA VAL A 351 -19.34 4.02 15.29
C VAL A 351 -19.78 2.60 15.58
N VAL A 352 -18.98 1.62 15.17
CA VAL A 352 -19.21 0.21 15.49
C VAL A 352 -18.39 -0.19 16.71
N CYS A 353 -19.03 -0.75 17.72
CA CYS A 353 -18.36 -1.27 18.92
C CYS A 353 -17.52 -2.52 18.59
N LYS A 354 -16.25 -2.54 19.02
CA LYS A 354 -15.34 -3.68 18.81
C LYS A 354 -15.80 -4.95 19.53
N ASP A 355 -16.43 -4.82 20.70
CA ASP A 355 -16.81 -5.97 21.54
C ASP A 355 -18.10 -6.65 21.07
N CYS A 356 -19.14 -5.86 20.78
CA CYS A 356 -20.47 -6.40 20.46
C CYS A 356 -20.89 -6.26 19.00
N GLY A 357 -20.11 -5.54 18.17
CA GLY A 357 -20.43 -5.29 16.76
C GLY A 357 -21.59 -4.33 16.52
N ASN A 358 -22.26 -3.83 17.57
CA ASN A 358 -23.38 -2.92 17.41
C ASN A 358 -22.92 -1.54 16.91
N THR A 359 -23.68 -0.99 15.97
CA THR A 359 -23.57 0.42 15.57
C THR A 359 -24.28 1.29 16.61
N VAL A 360 -23.57 2.26 17.20
CA VAL A 360 -24.11 3.19 18.20
C VAL A 360 -23.76 4.64 17.84
N PRO A 361 -24.50 5.65 18.34
CA PRO A 361 -24.07 7.03 18.25
C PRO A 361 -22.65 7.20 18.80
N LYS A 362 -21.80 7.97 18.13
CA LYS A 362 -20.38 8.16 18.51
C LYS A 362 -20.23 8.70 19.94
N GLN A 363 -21.17 9.55 20.37
CA GLN A 363 -21.23 10.08 21.74
C GLN A 363 -21.54 9.03 22.82
N ASN A 364 -22.03 7.85 22.42
CA ASN A 364 -22.31 6.71 23.29
C ASN A 364 -21.20 5.65 23.24
N ALA A 365 -20.01 6.03 22.79
CA ALA A 365 -18.85 5.17 22.68
C ALA A 365 -17.58 5.88 23.15
N ARG A 366 -16.61 5.08 23.57
CA ARG A 366 -15.27 5.49 23.99
C ARG A 366 -14.25 4.98 22.99
N TYR A 367 -13.29 5.82 22.62
CA TYR A 367 -12.18 5.43 21.75
C TYR A 367 -10.93 5.17 22.59
N ILE A 368 -10.52 3.92 22.69
CA ILE A 368 -9.43 3.44 23.56
C ILE A 368 -8.64 2.39 22.79
N GLU A 369 -7.32 2.39 22.94
CA GLU A 369 -6.41 1.41 22.29
C GLU A 369 -6.64 1.27 20.77
N GLY A 370 -7.00 2.37 20.12
CA GLY A 370 -7.16 2.40 18.68
C GLY A 370 -8.51 1.88 18.17
N VAL A 371 -9.51 1.61 19.03
CA VAL A 371 -10.84 1.11 18.64
C VAL A 371 -11.98 1.77 19.44
N TYR A 372 -13.22 1.64 18.96
CA TYR A 372 -14.41 2.12 19.69
C TYR A 372 -15.07 1.03 20.52
N HIS A 373 -15.43 1.34 21.76
CA HIS A 373 -16.23 0.51 22.66
C HIS A 373 -17.50 1.27 23.08
N CYS A 374 -18.68 0.67 22.94
CA CYS A 374 -19.92 1.31 23.39
C CYS A 374 -20.00 1.37 24.92
N HIS A 375 -20.77 2.31 25.46
CA HIS A 375 -20.93 2.47 26.92
C HIS A 375 -21.52 1.25 27.63
N ALA A 376 -22.16 0.34 26.90
CA ALA A 376 -22.71 -0.90 27.42
C ALA A 376 -21.68 -2.05 27.46
N CYS A 377 -20.55 -1.94 26.75
CA CYS A 377 -19.49 -2.97 26.75
C CYS A 377 -18.27 -2.54 27.57
N LEU A 378 -18.00 -1.23 27.64
CA LEU A 378 -16.89 -0.68 28.40
C LEU A 378 -17.40 0.40 29.36
N HIS A 379 -17.47 0.04 30.63
CA HIS A 379 -17.96 0.89 31.72
C HIS A 379 -16.81 1.67 32.37
N ILE A 380 -17.12 2.76 33.07
CA ILE A 380 -16.18 3.46 33.94
C ILE A 380 -16.68 3.31 35.37
N CYS A 381 -15.83 2.82 36.27
CA CYS A 381 -16.15 2.73 37.68
C CYS A 381 -16.33 4.12 38.26
N GLY A 382 -17.53 4.41 38.77
CA GLY A 382 -17.86 5.68 39.40
C GLY A 382 -17.05 5.96 40.67
N SER A 383 -16.37 4.96 41.26
CA SER A 383 -15.54 5.13 42.44
C SER A 383 -14.04 5.24 42.15
N CYS A 384 -13.44 4.28 41.44
CA CYS A 384 -12.00 4.30 41.16
C CYS A 384 -11.64 4.88 39.78
N GLY A 385 -12.61 5.14 38.91
CA GLY A 385 -12.36 5.61 37.55
C GLY A 385 -11.85 4.55 36.57
N GLU A 386 -11.59 3.33 37.04
CA GLU A 386 -11.10 2.24 36.20
C GLU A 386 -12.12 1.83 35.13
N MET A 387 -11.60 1.45 33.97
CA MET A 387 -12.41 0.95 32.85
C MET A 387 -12.68 -0.54 33.04
N ILE A 388 -13.94 -0.94 32.92
CA ILE A 388 -14.40 -2.29 33.23
C ILE A 388 -15.12 -2.90 32.03
N HIS A 389 -14.60 -4.02 31.55
CA HIS A 389 -15.34 -4.95 30.71
C HIS A 389 -16.07 -5.94 31.63
N GLY A 390 -17.39 -5.84 31.73
CA GLY A 390 -18.21 -6.75 32.53
C GLY A 390 -19.20 -6.06 33.46
N THR A 391 -19.65 -6.80 34.46
CA THR A 391 -20.75 -6.37 35.33
C THR A 391 -20.35 -5.24 36.25
N MET A 392 -21.15 -4.18 36.22
CA MET A 392 -21.09 -3.09 37.19
C MET A 392 -22.08 -3.34 38.33
N TYR A 393 -21.76 -2.81 39.51
CA TYR A 393 -22.55 -2.96 40.73
C TYR A 393 -23.10 -1.60 41.16
N PRO A 394 -24.38 -1.51 41.55
CA PRO A 394 -24.95 -0.27 42.04
C PRO A 394 -24.39 0.09 43.42
N ALA A 395 -24.05 1.36 43.63
CA ALA A 395 -23.64 1.92 44.91
C ALA A 395 -24.13 3.36 45.06
N TYR A 396 -24.05 3.89 46.28
CA TYR A 396 -24.41 5.29 46.56
C TYR A 396 -23.16 6.09 46.90
N ASP A 397 -23.01 7.26 46.27
CA ASP A 397 -21.96 8.20 46.63
C ASP A 397 -22.30 8.93 47.95
N ARG A 398 -21.33 9.70 48.48
CA ARG A 398 -21.51 10.49 49.72
C ARG A 398 -22.63 11.54 49.65
N ARG A 399 -23.13 11.87 48.45
CA ARG A 399 -24.24 12.81 48.22
C ARG A 399 -25.57 12.07 48.04
N GLY A 400 -25.60 10.74 48.19
CA GLY A 400 -26.78 9.90 48.03
C GLY A 400 -27.16 9.64 46.57
N ARG A 401 -26.27 9.90 45.60
CA ARG A 401 -26.52 9.64 44.18
C ARG A 401 -26.16 8.19 43.86
N LEU A 402 -27.00 7.54 43.05
CA LEU A 402 -26.71 6.22 42.52
C LEU A 402 -25.56 6.31 41.51
N VAL A 403 -24.55 5.46 41.69
CA VAL A 403 -23.39 5.31 40.81
C VAL A 403 -23.15 3.83 40.53
N GLU A 404 -22.55 3.53 39.40
CA GLU A 404 -22.13 2.18 39.03
C GLU A 404 -20.64 2.01 39.31
N ILE A 405 -20.25 0.97 40.05
CA ILE A 405 -18.87 0.71 40.45
C ILE A 405 -18.42 -0.70 40.09
N CYS A 406 -17.11 -0.90 39.95
CA CYS A 406 -16.54 -2.21 39.66
C CYS A 406 -16.68 -3.16 40.86
N GLU A 407 -16.52 -4.46 40.62
CA GLU A 407 -16.61 -5.49 41.65
C GLU A 407 -15.65 -5.25 42.82
N ALA A 408 -14.41 -4.82 42.54
CA ALA A 408 -13.41 -4.55 43.57
C ALA A 408 -13.85 -3.42 44.50
N CYS A 409 -14.32 -2.30 43.94
CA CYS A 409 -14.87 -1.18 44.73
C CYS A 409 -16.14 -1.58 45.47
N TYR A 410 -16.98 -2.43 44.86
CA TYR A 410 -18.18 -2.93 45.50
C TYR A 410 -17.84 -3.76 46.74
N ARG A 411 -16.94 -4.75 46.60
CA ARG A 411 -16.47 -5.58 47.73
C ARG A 411 -15.82 -4.72 48.82
N ALA A 412 -14.97 -3.77 48.46
CA ALA A 412 -14.35 -2.83 49.40
C ALA A 412 -15.39 -2.00 50.16
N SER A 413 -16.44 -1.52 49.49
CA SER A 413 -17.50 -0.74 50.14
C SER A 413 -18.32 -1.55 51.14
N LEU A 414 -18.29 -2.88 51.06
CA LEU A 414 -18.99 -3.79 51.98
C LEU A 414 -18.13 -4.29 53.16
N GLU A 415 -16.81 -4.03 53.18
CA GLU A 415 -15.94 -4.44 54.30
C GLU A 415 -16.47 -3.99 55.68
N PRO A 416 -16.99 -2.76 55.86
CA PRO A 416 -17.54 -2.32 57.14
C PRO A 416 -18.77 -3.11 57.62
N CYS A 417 -19.44 -3.83 56.72
CA CYS A 417 -20.64 -4.59 57.04
C CYS A 417 -20.34 -5.90 57.78
N ALA A 418 -19.10 -6.43 57.69
CA ALA A 418 -18.73 -7.72 58.26
C ALA A 418 -18.95 -7.79 59.80
N ALA A 419 -18.77 -6.66 60.49
CA ALA A 419 -18.95 -6.53 61.93
C ALA A 419 -20.23 -5.77 62.33
N CYS A 420 -21.13 -5.48 61.37
CA CYS A 420 -22.31 -4.66 61.61
C CYS A 420 -23.51 -5.50 62.03
N SER A 421 -24.08 -5.23 63.21
CA SER A 421 -25.22 -5.99 63.77
C SER A 421 -26.52 -5.87 62.98
N VAL A 422 -26.66 -4.85 62.13
CA VAL A 422 -27.84 -4.62 61.29
C VAL A 422 -27.63 -5.01 59.82
N CYS A 423 -26.52 -5.70 59.50
CA CYS A 423 -26.18 -6.05 58.12
C CYS A 423 -27.24 -6.90 57.41
N SER A 424 -27.97 -7.74 58.15
CA SER A 424 -29.07 -8.56 57.63
C SER A 424 -30.24 -7.70 57.13
N ILE A 425 -30.54 -6.59 57.81
CA ILE A 425 -31.56 -5.62 57.39
C ILE A 425 -31.07 -4.85 56.16
N CYS A 426 -29.82 -4.39 56.16
CA CYS A 426 -29.24 -3.66 55.04
C CYS A 426 -29.14 -4.50 53.75
N ARG A 427 -29.03 -5.83 53.83
CA ARG A 427 -29.12 -6.73 52.67
C ARG A 427 -30.50 -6.73 52.00
N ILE A 428 -31.57 -6.39 52.74
CA ILE A 428 -32.94 -6.35 52.23
C ILE A 428 -33.22 -4.98 51.57
N ILE A 429 -32.85 -3.90 52.25
CA ILE A 429 -33.18 -2.53 51.82
C ILE A 429 -32.10 -1.89 50.93
N GLY A 430 -30.99 -2.58 50.72
CA GLY A 430 -29.77 -2.03 50.13
C GLY A 430 -29.03 -1.11 51.11
N ASN A 431 -27.71 -0.96 50.96
CA ASN A 431 -26.92 -0.11 51.87
C ASN A 431 -27.12 1.41 51.64
N ALA A 432 -28.27 1.83 51.09
CA ALA A 432 -28.55 3.18 50.62
C ALA A 432 -28.42 4.26 51.72
N PHE A 433 -28.70 3.90 52.96
CA PHE A 433 -28.67 4.82 54.11
C PHE A 433 -27.39 4.70 54.96
N CYS A 434 -26.45 3.83 54.57
CA CYS A 434 -25.24 3.60 55.35
C CYS A 434 -24.08 4.46 54.83
N HIS A 435 -23.71 5.51 55.57
CA HIS A 435 -22.55 6.32 55.24
C HIS A 435 -21.23 5.52 55.19
N ARG A 436 -21.13 4.42 55.94
CA ARG A 436 -19.91 3.59 55.96
C ARG A 436 -19.69 2.80 54.68
N THR A 437 -20.75 2.53 53.92
CA THR A 437 -20.67 1.86 52.61
C THR A 437 -20.73 2.84 51.45
N SER A 438 -20.83 4.14 51.73
CA SER A 438 -20.87 5.17 50.68
C SER A 438 -19.51 5.29 50.00
N VAL A 439 -19.51 5.28 48.68
CA VAL A 439 -18.27 5.37 47.89
C VAL A 439 -17.89 6.82 47.64
N THR A 440 -16.59 7.09 47.60
CA THR A 440 -16.08 8.35 47.07
C THR A 440 -16.19 8.27 45.55
N ALA A 441 -16.96 9.18 44.95
CA ALA A 441 -17.04 9.28 43.50
C ALA A 441 -15.72 9.85 42.94
N ALA A 442 -15.19 9.27 41.87
CA ALA A 442 -14.04 9.82 41.18
C ALA A 442 -14.40 11.18 40.57
N GLU A 443 -13.54 12.19 40.76
CA GLU A 443 -13.70 13.49 40.11
C GLU A 443 -13.48 13.32 38.60
N GLY A 444 -14.56 13.43 37.82
CA GLY A 444 -14.53 13.35 36.35
C GLY A 444 -15.31 12.19 35.72
N GLY A 445 -15.88 11.27 36.50
CA GLY A 445 -16.59 10.07 35.96
C GLY A 445 -17.94 10.31 35.28
N ALA A 446 -18.38 11.57 35.15
CA ALA A 446 -19.62 11.94 34.48
C ALA A 446 -19.40 13.19 33.63
N ARG A 447 -18.75 13.02 32.47
CA ARG A 447 -18.98 13.84 31.27
C ARG A 447 -18.91 12.97 30.04
#